data_AF-A0AAV7YDM9-F1
#
_entry.id   AF-A0AAV7YDM9-F1
#
_cell.length_a   1.000
_cell.length_b   1.000
_cell.length_c   1.000
_cell.angle_alpha   90.00
_cell.angle_beta   90.00
_cell.angle_gamma   90.00
#
_symmetry.space_group_name_H-M   'P 1'
#
loop_
_entity.id
_entity.type
_entity.pdbx_description
1 polymer ?
#
loop_
_entity_poly.entity_id
_entity_poly.type
_entity_poly.pdbx_seq_one_letter_code
_entity_poly.pdbx_strand_id
1 'polypeptide(L)'
;MEFVKVVDFQVGEFNKSYSVPLHKFQEKSIYSKDFQFQINTGLSILLPKTPEKIFAFILKWLNTTKIQLNSENIFDVLHCSQYLGFQLLTEECIRFILKIVSQSKNVLVLLKHEVVFNTLDLRIKIIEKITENPKIFRDPACLQGFTYNQLKILINQLVGHYTLDKGMILHVPNFAILIQNWESFQKKHKSTTTNSFFLNQQKNDLLRIIEPLKGKNKRRSLIENRTEFIACDNTQFQKLLLQDSFSDKEKKEKQKEKQIHQREREREREREREREREREREREKEKEKEKEKEKAKNYVKDLEELLQKEPRNNQIFQKKKKAKERMMEIEKDRYKRKEIEKEKEKKKKKEKEKKKKKEKEKEKERKKENEKKKKKEKEKEKEKEKKKKKKKKRKTKKKKKKRKMK
;
A
#
# COMPACT_ATOMS: atom_id res chain seq x y z
N MET A 1 6.86 -25.02 30.89
CA MET A 1 6.86 -23.75 31.64
C MET A 1 8.25 -23.17 31.53
N GLU A 2 8.49 -22.35 30.51
CA GLU A 2 9.80 -21.69 30.33
C GLU A 2 9.77 -20.35 31.07
N PHE A 3 10.80 -20.13 31.89
CA PHE A 3 11.00 -18.93 32.69
C PHE A 3 11.21 -17.72 31.79
N VAL A 4 10.24 -16.81 31.77
CA VAL A 4 10.46 -15.44 31.32
C VAL A 4 11.33 -14.77 32.37
N LYS A 5 12.61 -14.55 32.05
CA LYS A 5 13.48 -13.67 32.83
C LYS A 5 12.87 -12.26 32.83
N VAL A 6 12.33 -11.85 33.97
CA VAL A 6 12.00 -10.47 34.26
C VAL A 6 13.30 -9.68 34.22
N VAL A 7 13.44 -8.82 33.21
CA VAL A 7 14.51 -7.82 33.18
C VAL A 7 14.03 -6.68 34.05
N ASP A 8 14.65 -6.51 35.22
CA ASP A 8 14.38 -5.38 36.09
C ASP A 8 14.83 -4.09 35.40
N PHE A 9 13.86 -3.28 34.97
CA PHE A 9 14.10 -1.92 34.49
C PHE A 9 14.19 -0.99 35.70
N GLN A 10 15.41 -0.72 36.17
CA GLN A 10 15.62 0.42 37.06
C GLN A 10 15.45 1.71 36.26
N VAL A 11 14.28 2.35 36.41
CA VAL A 11 14.09 3.74 35.98
C VAL A 11 14.83 4.61 36.99
N GLY A 12 16.08 4.96 36.68
CA GLY A 12 16.83 5.92 37.48
C GLY A 12 16.06 7.23 37.58
N GLU A 13 15.92 7.76 38.80
CA GLU A 13 15.29 9.04 39.08
C GLU A 13 16.04 10.17 38.34
N PHE A 14 15.53 10.57 37.17
CA PHE A 14 15.93 11.82 36.53
C PHE A 14 15.21 12.98 37.21
N ASN A 15 15.67 13.34 38.41
CA ASN A 15 15.41 14.64 39.01
C ASN A 15 16.16 15.72 38.22
N LYS A 16 15.58 16.18 37.12
CA LYS A 16 15.87 17.51 36.56
C LYS A 16 14.56 18.23 36.32
N SER A 17 14.12 18.94 37.34
CA SER A 17 13.08 19.96 37.24
C SER A 17 13.56 21.08 36.32
N TYR A 18 12.96 21.20 35.13
CA TYR A 18 12.99 22.43 34.36
C TYR A 18 11.60 23.07 34.43
N SER A 19 11.47 24.09 35.27
CA SER A 19 10.35 25.03 35.19
C SER A 19 10.60 25.96 34.01
N VAL A 20 9.73 25.93 33.00
CA VAL A 20 9.71 26.94 31.93
C VAL A 20 8.39 27.72 32.09
N PRO A 21 8.44 29.06 32.20
CA PRO A 21 7.25 29.86 32.44
C PRO A 21 6.30 29.82 31.25
N LEU A 22 5.02 29.57 31.54
CA LEU A 22 3.91 29.77 30.62
C LEU A 22 3.83 31.26 30.28
N HIS A 23 4.26 31.67 29.09
CA HIS A 23 3.58 32.72 28.33
C HIS A 23 4.03 32.71 26.86
N LYS A 24 3.01 32.78 25.98
CA LYS A 24 3.04 32.88 24.50
C LYS A 24 3.20 31.56 23.74
N PHE A 25 2.06 30.89 23.58
CA PHE A 25 1.81 29.90 22.52
C PHE A 25 1.85 30.60 21.15
N GLN A 26 2.84 30.25 20.32
CA GLN A 26 2.75 30.33 18.86
C GLN A 26 3.05 28.94 18.31
N GLU A 27 2.19 28.47 17.40
CA GLU A 27 2.30 27.17 16.72
C GLU A 27 3.65 27.04 15.99
N LYS A 28 4.61 26.35 16.61
CA LYS A 28 5.75 25.74 15.91
C LYS A 28 5.71 24.24 16.22
N SER A 29 5.70 23.44 15.17
CA SER A 29 5.63 21.97 15.21
C SER A 29 6.69 21.37 16.14
N ILE A 30 6.27 20.72 17.23
CA ILE A 30 7.13 20.08 18.25
C ILE A 30 7.59 18.69 17.77
N TYR A 31 8.10 18.61 16.55
CA TYR A 31 8.71 17.39 16.01
C TYR A 31 10.12 17.73 15.51
N SER A 32 11.10 17.94 16.40
CA SER A 32 12.46 18.25 15.91
C SER A 32 13.63 17.52 16.56
N LYS A 33 13.42 16.55 17.46
CA LYS A 33 14.53 15.71 17.94
C LYS A 33 14.12 14.26 18.08
N ASP A 34 14.93 13.36 17.52
CA ASP A 34 14.83 11.93 17.76
C ASP A 34 15.18 11.63 19.23
N PHE A 35 14.45 10.72 19.85
CA PHE A 35 14.68 10.33 21.24
C PHE A 35 15.65 9.15 21.29
N GLN A 36 16.78 9.30 22.01
CA GLN A 36 17.77 8.25 22.21
C GLN A 36 17.71 7.75 23.65
N PHE A 37 17.48 6.45 23.84
CA PHE A 37 17.54 5.80 25.14
C PHE A 37 18.70 4.81 25.17
N GLN A 38 19.48 4.83 26.26
CA GLN A 38 20.58 3.90 26.49
C GLN A 38 20.19 2.83 27.51
N ILE A 39 20.42 1.57 27.18
CA ILE A 39 20.30 0.43 28.07
C ILE A 39 21.67 0.19 28.71
N ASN A 40 21.73 -0.27 29.97
CA ASN A 40 22.97 -0.57 30.72
C ASN A 40 23.98 -1.48 30.00
N THR A 41 23.58 -2.15 28.91
CA THR A 41 24.46 -2.94 28.03
C THR A 41 25.22 -2.10 26.99
N GLY A 42 25.13 -0.77 27.05
CA GLY A 42 25.71 0.14 26.04
C GLY A 42 24.93 0.19 24.72
N LEU A 43 23.76 -0.46 24.64
CA LEU A 43 22.89 -0.39 23.47
C LEU A 43 22.04 0.88 23.52
N SER A 44 22.17 1.72 22.50
CA SER A 44 21.30 2.89 22.34
C SER A 44 20.26 2.64 21.24
N ILE A 45 18.98 2.78 21.57
CA ILE A 45 17.88 2.67 20.62
C ILE A 45 17.39 4.09 20.34
N LEU A 46 17.36 4.47 19.05
CA LEU A 46 16.81 5.73 18.59
C LEU A 46 15.36 5.52 18.16
N LEU A 47 14.43 6.21 18.81
CA LEU A 47 13.01 6.21 18.47
C LEU A 47 12.66 7.56 17.82
N PRO A 48 12.46 7.60 16.49
CA PRO A 48 12.14 8.83 15.81
C PRO A 48 10.72 9.28 16.15
N LYS A 49 10.55 10.58 16.40
CA LYS A 49 9.24 11.26 16.55
C LYS A 49 8.36 10.79 17.71
N THR A 50 8.92 10.18 18.74
CA THR A 50 8.19 9.82 19.96
C THR A 50 8.53 10.81 21.09
N PRO A 51 7.55 11.52 21.67
CA PRO A 51 7.79 12.34 22.86
C PRO A 51 8.24 11.47 24.03
N GLU A 52 9.25 11.91 24.79
CA GLU A 52 9.83 11.20 25.94
C GLU A 52 8.76 10.76 26.95
N LYS A 53 7.79 11.64 27.25
CA LYS A 53 6.68 11.34 28.16
C LYS A 53 5.87 10.13 27.68
N ILE A 54 5.59 10.04 26.39
CA ILE A 54 4.80 8.95 25.79
C ILE A 54 5.58 7.64 25.84
N PHE A 55 6.90 7.69 25.62
CA PHE A 55 7.74 6.51 25.76
C PHE A 55 7.76 5.99 27.21
N ALA A 56 7.89 6.89 28.19
CA ALA A 56 7.79 6.53 29.61
C ALA A 56 6.42 5.90 29.96
N PHE A 57 5.32 6.40 29.38
CA PHE A 57 4.00 5.79 29.51
C PHE A 57 3.95 4.35 28.98
N ILE A 58 4.57 4.10 27.82
CA ILE A 58 4.62 2.76 27.21
C ILE A 58 5.49 1.81 28.04
N LEU A 59 6.63 2.26 28.56
CA LEU A 59 7.47 1.46 29.47
C LEU A 59 6.71 1.09 30.75
N LYS A 60 5.98 2.05 31.34
CA LYS A 60 5.12 1.79 32.50
C LYS A 60 4.04 0.75 32.17
N TRP A 61 3.44 0.82 30.98
CA TRP A 61 2.49 -0.18 30.52
C TRP A 61 3.12 -1.57 30.36
N LEU A 62 4.32 -1.68 29.80
CA LEU A 62 5.02 -2.96 29.66
C LEU A 62 5.26 -3.63 31.02
N ASN A 63 5.58 -2.85 32.05
CA ASN A 63 5.83 -3.37 33.39
C ASN A 63 4.54 -3.70 34.17
N THR A 64 3.49 -2.90 34.01
CA THR A 64 2.28 -3.01 34.85
C THR A 64 1.09 -3.64 34.14
N THR A 65 1.14 -3.80 32.82
CA THR A 65 0.03 -4.13 31.91
C THR A 65 -1.16 -3.15 31.95
N LYS A 66 -1.08 -2.09 32.76
CA LYS A 66 -2.13 -1.08 32.94
C LYS A 66 -1.68 0.23 32.31
N ILE A 67 -2.52 0.81 31.46
CA ILE A 67 -2.27 2.11 30.86
C ILE A 67 -3.42 3.07 31.14
N GLN A 68 -3.07 4.30 31.51
CA GLN A 68 -4.03 5.39 31.68
C GLN A 68 -4.08 6.18 30.36
N LEU A 69 -5.05 5.85 29.53
CA LEU A 69 -5.34 6.56 28.30
C LEU A 69 -6.26 7.75 28.60
N ASN A 70 -5.94 8.91 28.02
CA ASN A 70 -6.76 10.11 28.08
C ASN A 70 -6.85 10.75 26.69
N SER A 71 -7.69 11.77 26.53
CA SER A 71 -7.89 12.42 25.22
C SER A 71 -6.64 13.12 24.67
N GLU A 72 -5.69 13.46 25.54
CA GLU A 72 -4.48 14.19 25.17
C GLU A 72 -3.37 13.26 24.67
N ASN A 73 -3.20 12.09 25.31
CA ASN A 73 -2.11 11.17 25.03
C ASN A 73 -2.48 10.04 24.05
N ILE A 74 -3.76 9.78 23.83
CA ILE A 74 -4.23 8.59 23.11
C ILE A 74 -3.66 8.48 21.70
N PHE A 75 -3.55 9.58 20.97
CA PHE A 75 -3.05 9.55 19.58
C PHE A 75 -1.55 9.29 19.52
N ASP A 76 -0.78 9.89 20.43
CA ASP A 76 0.65 9.69 20.49
C ASP A 76 0.98 8.26 20.95
N VAL A 77 0.26 7.76 21.96
CA VAL A 77 0.41 6.37 22.43
C VAL A 77 0.04 5.41 21.32
N LEU A 78 -1.05 5.65 20.59
CA LEU A 78 -1.44 4.80 19.48
C LEU A 78 -0.38 4.81 18.37
N HIS A 79 0.07 5.99 17.93
CA HIS A 79 1.10 6.11 16.91
C HIS A 79 2.36 5.33 17.30
N CYS A 80 2.82 5.49 18.54
CA CYS A 80 3.99 4.80 19.05
C CYS A 80 3.76 3.28 19.17
N SER A 81 2.58 2.84 19.60
CA SER A 81 2.25 1.41 19.68
C SER A 81 2.28 0.74 18.31
N GLN A 82 1.78 1.41 17.27
CA GLN A 82 1.81 0.90 15.90
C GLN A 82 3.23 0.87 15.35
N TYR A 83 4.01 1.92 15.61
CA TYR A 83 5.40 2.01 15.18
C TYR A 83 6.28 0.92 15.80
N LEU A 84 6.07 0.64 17.08
CA LEU A 84 6.81 -0.38 17.84
C LEU A 84 6.26 -1.81 17.67
N GLY A 85 5.09 -1.97 17.02
CA GLY A 85 4.46 -3.27 16.80
C GLY A 85 3.75 -3.86 18.03
N PHE A 86 3.34 -3.04 19.00
CA PHE A 86 2.62 -3.49 20.19
C PHE A 86 1.11 -3.66 19.93
N GLN A 87 0.74 -4.78 19.32
CA GLN A 87 -0.65 -5.06 18.89
C GLN A 87 -1.68 -4.93 20.02
N LEU A 88 -1.42 -5.48 21.20
CA LEU A 88 -2.34 -5.40 22.35
C LEU A 88 -2.60 -3.95 22.78
N LEU A 89 -1.56 -3.13 22.85
CA LEU A 89 -1.69 -1.71 23.19
C LEU A 89 -2.42 -0.94 22.08
N THR A 90 -2.14 -1.25 20.81
CA THR A 90 -2.87 -0.68 19.68
C THR A 90 -4.37 -0.97 19.78
N GLU A 91 -4.75 -2.20 20.11
CA GLU A 91 -6.16 -2.57 20.30
C GLU A 91 -6.82 -1.84 21.47
N GLU A 92 -6.14 -1.73 22.62
CA GLU A 92 -6.66 -0.97 23.77
C GLU A 92 -6.88 0.50 23.41
N CYS A 93 -5.92 1.11 22.70
CA CYS A 93 -6.06 2.46 22.20
C CYS A 93 -7.26 2.60 21.25
N ILE A 94 -7.45 1.67 20.32
CA ILE A 94 -8.61 1.67 19.41
C ILE A 94 -9.92 1.54 20.19
N ARG A 95 -10.01 0.63 21.16
CA ARG A 95 -11.21 0.46 22.01
C ARG A 95 -11.53 1.74 22.78
N PHE A 96 -10.51 2.39 23.35
CA PHE A 96 -10.66 3.66 24.05
C PHE A 96 -11.15 4.78 23.12
N ILE A 97 -10.58 4.89 21.92
CA ILE A 97 -11.05 5.86 20.91
C ILE A 97 -12.50 5.58 20.54
N LEU A 98 -12.89 4.32 20.31
CA LEU A 98 -14.28 3.96 19.99
C LEU A 98 -15.26 4.30 21.12
N LYS A 99 -14.82 4.19 22.38
CA LYS A 99 -15.59 4.65 23.53
C LYS A 99 -15.77 6.16 23.51
N ILE A 100 -14.71 6.93 23.20
CA ILE A 100 -14.79 8.39 23.01
C ILE A 100 -15.71 8.74 21.84
N VAL A 101 -15.58 8.08 20.69
CA VAL A 101 -16.45 8.26 19.51
C VAL A 101 -17.92 8.08 19.88
N SER A 102 -18.22 7.09 20.72
CA SER A 102 -19.58 6.78 21.12
C SER A 102 -20.20 7.83 22.04
N GLN A 103 -19.36 8.53 22.82
CA GLN A 103 -19.80 9.50 23.84
C GLN A 103 -19.70 10.96 23.36
N SER A 104 -18.77 11.26 22.45
CA SER A 104 -18.44 12.62 22.05
C SER A 104 -19.30 13.11 20.89
N LYS A 105 -19.78 14.35 20.99
CA LYS A 105 -20.37 15.08 19.86
C LYS A 105 -19.33 15.43 18.79
N ASN A 106 -18.04 15.37 19.12
CA ASN A 106 -16.93 15.87 18.29
C ASN A 106 -16.18 14.74 17.57
N VAL A 107 -16.90 13.77 17.00
CA VAL A 107 -16.33 12.63 16.24
C VAL A 107 -15.42 13.08 15.10
N LEU A 108 -15.66 14.28 14.55
CA LEU A 108 -14.85 14.84 13.46
C LEU A 108 -13.42 15.21 13.86
N VAL A 109 -13.15 15.52 15.14
CA VAL A 109 -11.77 15.77 15.58
C VAL A 109 -10.92 14.51 15.41
N LEU A 110 -11.52 13.33 15.60
CA LEU A 110 -10.84 12.05 15.44
C LEU A 110 -10.48 11.78 13.98
N LEU A 111 -11.34 12.16 13.03
CA LEU A 111 -11.04 12.01 11.61
C LEU A 111 -9.87 12.89 11.13
N LYS A 112 -9.56 14.01 11.81
CA LYS A 112 -8.37 14.80 11.47
C LYS A 112 -7.08 14.00 11.64
N HIS A 113 -7.07 13.09 12.61
CA HIS A 113 -5.95 12.21 12.89
C HIS A 113 -5.99 10.91 12.04
N GLU A 114 -6.81 10.82 10.98
CA GLU A 114 -6.93 9.62 10.09
C GLU A 114 -5.59 9.09 9.57
N VAL A 115 -4.62 9.98 9.36
CA VAL A 115 -3.26 9.63 8.93
C VAL A 115 -2.57 8.74 9.97
N VAL A 116 -2.85 8.96 11.25
CA VAL A 116 -2.25 8.22 12.37
C VAL A 116 -2.84 6.83 12.48
N PHE A 117 -4.13 6.64 12.18
CA PHE A 117 -4.80 5.40 12.57
C PHE A 117 -4.48 4.20 11.69
N ASN A 118 -4.25 4.39 10.38
CA ASN A 118 -4.15 3.37 9.31
C ASN A 118 -4.87 2.01 9.55
N THR A 119 -5.98 2.03 10.27
CA THR A 119 -6.73 0.85 10.72
C THR A 119 -8.12 1.00 10.14
N LEU A 120 -8.43 0.09 9.21
CA LEU A 120 -9.68 0.10 8.47
C LEU A 120 -10.88 0.03 9.42
N ASP A 121 -10.78 -0.79 10.46
CA ASP A 121 -11.87 -1.03 11.43
C ASP A 121 -12.24 0.22 12.22
N LEU A 122 -11.26 1.00 12.66
CA LEU A 122 -11.51 2.26 13.35
C LEU A 122 -12.17 3.26 12.40
N ARG A 123 -11.72 3.33 11.15
CA ARG A 123 -12.33 4.22 10.14
C ARG A 123 -13.78 3.85 9.86
N ILE A 124 -14.07 2.56 9.68
CA ILE A 124 -15.44 2.07 9.45
C ILE A 124 -16.35 2.47 10.62
N LYS A 125 -15.95 2.17 11.87
CA LYS A 125 -16.76 2.50 13.05
C LYS A 125 -16.96 4.00 13.27
N ILE A 126 -15.94 4.81 12.95
CA ILE A 126 -16.07 6.27 12.98
C ILE A 126 -17.09 6.72 11.93
N ILE A 127 -17.01 6.18 10.71
CA ILE A 127 -17.97 6.47 9.63
C ILE A 127 -19.38 6.07 10.07
N GLU A 128 -19.58 4.85 10.59
CA GLU A 128 -20.86 4.37 11.12
C GLU A 128 -21.43 5.35 12.15
N LYS A 129 -20.63 5.78 13.14
CA LYS A 129 -21.10 6.75 14.15
C LYS A 129 -21.48 8.11 13.55
N ILE A 130 -20.72 8.59 12.57
CA ILE A 130 -21.03 9.81 11.85
C ILE A 130 -22.35 9.66 11.06
N THR A 131 -22.58 8.48 10.47
CA THR A 131 -23.82 8.19 9.74
C THR A 131 -25.06 8.12 10.64
N GLU A 132 -24.88 7.71 11.91
CA GLU A 132 -25.95 7.71 12.91
C GLU A 132 -26.39 9.12 13.32
N ASN A 133 -25.46 10.09 13.30
CA ASN A 133 -25.75 11.47 13.69
C ASN A 133 -25.28 12.49 12.63
N PRO A 134 -25.99 12.60 11.50
CA PRO A 134 -25.62 13.53 10.42
C PRO A 134 -25.73 15.00 10.83
N LYS A 135 -26.35 15.32 11.97
CA LYS A 135 -26.44 16.70 12.48
C LYS A 135 -25.07 17.26 12.86
N ILE A 136 -24.07 16.41 13.09
CA ILE A 136 -22.68 16.81 13.37
C ILE A 136 -22.11 17.68 12.23
N PHE A 137 -22.54 17.48 10.98
CA PHE A 137 -22.09 18.28 9.84
C PHE A 137 -22.76 19.65 9.70
N ARG A 138 -23.77 19.95 10.53
CA ARG A 138 -24.46 21.25 10.49
C ARG A 138 -23.61 22.36 11.11
N ASP A 139 -22.71 22.02 12.02
CA ASP A 139 -21.78 22.97 12.64
C ASP A 139 -20.52 23.12 11.75
N PRO A 140 -20.23 24.30 11.19
CA PRO A 140 -19.02 24.53 10.41
C PRO A 140 -17.73 24.38 11.24
N ALA A 141 -17.77 24.63 12.56
CA ALA A 141 -16.60 24.51 13.43
C ALA A 141 -16.07 23.07 13.50
N CYS A 142 -16.99 22.11 13.38
CA CYS A 142 -16.71 20.69 13.30
C CYS A 142 -15.86 20.30 12.06
N LEU A 143 -15.94 21.07 10.97
CA LEU A 143 -15.17 20.87 9.74
C LEU A 143 -13.89 21.72 9.68
N GLN A 144 -13.72 22.66 10.61
CA GLN A 144 -12.54 23.52 10.65
C GLN A 144 -11.28 22.67 10.83
N GLY A 145 -10.27 22.86 9.99
CA GLY A 145 -9.00 22.11 10.05
C GLY A 145 -8.94 20.84 9.20
N PHE A 146 -10.02 20.48 8.49
CA PHE A 146 -9.91 19.49 7.42
C PHE A 146 -9.38 20.14 6.14
N THR A 147 -8.42 19.48 5.50
CA THR A 147 -8.00 19.80 4.14
C THR A 147 -9.08 19.35 3.14
N TYR A 148 -9.09 19.97 1.95
CA TYR A 148 -10.01 19.57 0.87
C TYR A 148 -9.90 18.08 0.53
N ASN A 149 -8.68 17.53 0.51
CA ASN A 149 -8.46 16.12 0.20
C ASN A 149 -9.05 15.20 1.29
N GLN A 150 -8.91 15.56 2.57
CA GLN A 150 -9.52 14.80 3.66
C GLN A 150 -11.06 14.84 3.56
N LEU A 151 -11.65 15.99 3.25
CA LEU A 151 -13.10 16.09 3.02
C LEU A 151 -13.55 15.27 1.82
N LYS A 152 -12.82 15.31 0.71
CA LYS A 152 -13.14 14.52 -0.50
C LYS A 152 -13.06 13.02 -0.23
N ILE A 153 -12.05 12.56 0.52
CA ILE A 153 -11.91 11.17 0.93
C ILE A 153 -13.08 10.77 1.83
N LEU A 154 -13.38 11.57 2.85
CA LEU A 154 -14.49 11.34 3.77
C LEU A 154 -15.83 11.26 3.03
N ILE A 155 -16.10 12.18 2.10
CA ILE A 155 -17.30 12.19 1.26
C ILE A 155 -17.39 10.91 0.45
N ASN A 156 -16.30 10.50 -0.21
CA ASN A 156 -16.29 9.28 -1.01
C ASN A 156 -16.50 8.02 -0.14
N GLN A 157 -15.92 7.98 1.06
CA GLN A 157 -16.10 6.90 2.02
C GLN A 157 -17.55 6.82 2.51
N LEU A 158 -18.15 7.97 2.87
CA LEU A 158 -19.56 8.04 3.25
C LEU A 158 -20.47 7.58 2.10
N VAL A 159 -20.25 8.09 0.87
CA VAL A 159 -21.04 7.67 -0.30
C VAL A 159 -20.91 6.17 -0.53
N GLY A 160 -19.69 5.62 -0.48
CA GLY A 160 -19.44 4.19 -0.62
C GLY A 160 -20.17 3.35 0.42
N HIS A 161 -20.06 3.71 1.70
CA HIS A 161 -20.69 3.00 2.81
C HIS A 161 -22.22 2.95 2.68
N TYR A 162 -22.85 4.06 2.28
CA TYR A 162 -24.31 4.10 2.12
C TYR A 162 -24.80 3.36 0.87
N THR A 163 -24.00 3.32 -0.20
CA THR A 163 -24.38 2.56 -1.41
C THR A 163 -24.38 1.05 -1.18
N LEU A 164 -23.58 0.56 -0.23
CA LEU A 164 -23.38 -0.87 0.01
C LEU A 164 -24.34 -1.45 1.05
N ASP A 165 -24.53 -0.78 2.19
CA ASP A 165 -25.15 -1.45 3.34
C ASP A 165 -26.67 -1.36 3.44
N LYS A 166 -27.31 -0.27 2.96
CA LYS A 166 -28.71 -0.01 3.33
C LYS A 166 -29.68 0.16 2.17
N GLY A 167 -29.21 0.20 0.92
CA GLY A 167 -30.06 0.58 -0.24
C GLY A 167 -30.75 1.94 -0.08
N MET A 168 -30.44 2.68 0.99
CA MET A 168 -31.01 3.96 1.32
C MET A 168 -30.15 5.03 0.65
N ILE A 169 -30.76 5.72 -0.31
CA ILE A 169 -30.24 6.97 -0.82
C ILE A 169 -30.21 7.91 0.38
N LEU A 170 -29.01 8.20 0.88
CA LEU A 170 -28.77 9.32 1.81
C LEU A 170 -29.66 10.48 1.42
N HIS A 171 -30.43 11.00 2.37
CA HIS A 171 -31.19 12.21 2.14
C HIS A 171 -30.21 13.29 1.65
N VAL A 172 -30.29 13.58 0.35
CA VAL A 172 -29.54 14.61 -0.39
C VAL A 172 -29.42 15.94 0.37
N PRO A 173 -30.41 16.38 1.19
CA PRO A 173 -30.29 17.58 2.00
C PRO A 173 -29.05 17.64 2.90
N ASN A 174 -28.61 16.53 3.50
CA ASN A 174 -27.47 16.55 4.42
C ASN A 174 -26.14 16.76 3.69
N PHE A 175 -25.99 16.23 2.47
CA PHE A 175 -24.82 16.51 1.61
C PHE A 175 -24.84 17.93 1.07
N ALA A 176 -26.02 18.45 0.71
CA ALA A 176 -26.17 19.84 0.28
C ALA A 176 -25.77 20.81 1.39
N ILE A 177 -26.18 20.55 2.63
CA ILE A 177 -25.78 21.34 3.81
C ILE A 177 -24.26 21.27 4.03
N LEU A 178 -23.65 20.09 3.85
CA LEU A 178 -22.21 19.91 4.02
C LEU A 178 -21.40 20.71 2.98
N ILE A 179 -21.84 20.73 1.72
CA ILE A 179 -21.26 21.60 0.68
C ILE A 179 -21.48 23.07 1.01
N GLN A 180 -22.71 23.46 1.38
CA GLN A 180 -23.06 24.86 1.67
C GLN A 180 -22.27 25.41 2.88
N ASN A 181 -22.10 24.61 3.91
CA ASN A 181 -21.29 24.95 5.08
C ASN A 181 -19.82 25.09 4.71
N TRP A 182 -19.30 24.20 3.86
CA TRP A 182 -17.93 24.32 3.35
C TRP A 182 -17.73 25.55 2.47
N GLU A 183 -18.68 25.85 1.57
CA GLU A 183 -18.66 27.07 0.75
C GLU A 183 -18.69 28.34 1.61
N SER A 184 -19.49 28.34 2.68
CA SER A 184 -19.61 29.47 3.61
C SER A 184 -18.33 29.66 4.42
N PHE A 185 -17.71 28.56 4.86
CA PHE A 185 -16.41 28.57 5.52
C PHE A 185 -15.30 29.11 4.60
N GLN A 186 -15.23 28.63 3.36
CA GLN A 186 -14.27 29.11 2.37
C GLN A 186 -14.44 30.60 2.08
N LYS A 187 -15.68 31.10 1.96
CA LYS A 187 -15.95 32.54 1.79
C LYS A 187 -15.45 33.38 2.95
N LYS A 188 -15.60 32.90 4.19
CA LYS A 188 -15.19 33.61 5.41
C LYS A 188 -13.67 33.62 5.63
N HIS A 189 -12.95 32.63 5.10
CA HIS A 189 -11.50 32.48 5.22
C HIS A 189 -10.71 32.80 3.94
N LYS A 190 -11.31 33.56 3.00
CA LYS A 190 -10.57 34.19 1.90
C LYS A 190 -9.66 35.31 2.44
N SER A 191 -8.59 34.96 3.13
CA SER A 191 -7.41 35.80 3.17
C SER A 191 -6.74 35.70 1.79
N THR A 192 -6.55 36.87 1.19
CA THR A 192 -5.72 37.20 0.03
C THR A 192 -4.85 36.09 -0.56
N THR A 193 -4.90 35.95 -1.89
CA THR A 193 -3.93 35.19 -2.72
C THR A 193 -4.15 33.69 -2.95
N THR A 194 -5.39 33.18 -2.98
CA THR A 194 -5.67 31.86 -3.60
C THR A 194 -6.52 31.95 -4.87
N ASN A 195 -6.00 31.32 -5.91
CA ASN A 195 -6.50 31.30 -7.29
C ASN A 195 -7.96 30.82 -7.35
N SER A 196 -8.88 31.72 -7.73
CA SER A 196 -10.32 31.44 -7.88
C SER A 196 -10.61 30.23 -8.79
N PHE A 197 -9.71 29.97 -9.74
CA PHE A 197 -9.73 28.81 -10.63
C PHE A 197 -9.66 27.48 -9.89
N PHE A 198 -8.76 27.34 -8.90
CA PHE A 198 -8.57 26.09 -8.16
C PHE A 198 -9.79 25.76 -7.28
N LEU A 199 -10.40 26.79 -6.67
CA LEU A 199 -11.64 26.64 -5.90
C LEU A 199 -12.82 26.23 -6.79
N ASN A 200 -12.93 26.79 -8.00
CA ASN A 200 -13.95 26.39 -8.97
C ASN A 200 -13.75 24.95 -9.46
N GLN A 201 -12.50 24.52 -9.64
CA GLN A 201 -12.20 23.12 -9.99
C GLN A 201 -12.58 22.17 -8.85
N GLN A 202 -12.23 22.49 -7.61
CA GLN A 202 -12.62 21.73 -6.43
C GLN A 202 -14.15 21.62 -6.27
N LYS A 203 -14.88 22.70 -6.56
CA LYS A 203 -16.34 22.73 -6.60
C LYS A 203 -16.91 21.80 -7.67
N ASN A 204 -16.39 21.88 -8.89
CA ASN A 204 -16.86 21.06 -10.02
C ASN A 204 -16.61 19.57 -9.78
N ASP A 205 -15.49 19.21 -9.14
CA ASP A 205 -15.20 17.83 -8.74
C ASP A 205 -16.23 17.29 -7.72
N LEU A 206 -16.61 18.09 -6.72
CA LEU A 206 -17.63 17.70 -5.74
C LEU A 206 -19.02 17.63 -6.38
N LEU A 207 -19.35 18.58 -7.26
CA LEU A 207 -20.62 18.56 -7.99
C LEU A 207 -20.74 17.32 -8.87
N ARG A 208 -19.67 16.89 -9.57
CA ARG A 208 -19.67 15.66 -10.38
C ARG A 208 -19.95 14.39 -9.57
N ILE A 209 -19.54 14.35 -8.30
CA ILE A 209 -19.84 13.23 -7.40
C ILE A 209 -21.33 13.24 -7.00
N ILE A 210 -21.94 14.42 -6.90
CA ILE A 210 -23.27 14.62 -6.30
C ILE A 210 -24.39 14.73 -7.33
N GLU A 211 -24.11 15.22 -8.53
CA GLU A 211 -25.08 15.35 -9.62
C GLU A 211 -25.80 14.03 -9.96
N PRO A 212 -25.10 12.88 -10.04
CA PRO A 212 -25.76 11.59 -10.23
C PRO A 212 -26.72 11.21 -9.09
N LEU A 213 -26.54 11.77 -7.89
CA LEU A 213 -27.39 11.52 -6.72
C LEU A 213 -28.64 12.41 -6.69
N LYS A 214 -28.60 13.60 -7.34
CA LYS A 214 -29.75 14.52 -7.44
C LYS A 214 -30.84 14.03 -8.39
N GLY A 215 -30.48 13.21 -9.39
CA GLY A 215 -31.38 12.77 -10.46
C GLY A 215 -32.48 11.77 -10.09
N LYS A 216 -32.56 11.31 -8.83
CA LYS A 216 -33.51 10.25 -8.42
C LYS A 216 -34.71 10.71 -7.57
N ASN A 217 -34.77 11.98 -7.17
CA ASN A 217 -35.85 12.51 -6.31
C ASN A 217 -36.94 13.30 -7.06
N LYS A 218 -37.27 12.95 -8.31
CA LYS A 218 -38.40 13.55 -9.06
C LYS A 218 -39.61 12.62 -9.19
N ARG A 219 -39.90 11.81 -8.17
CA ARG A 219 -41.18 11.07 -8.03
C ARG A 219 -41.69 11.15 -6.60
N ARG A 220 -42.27 12.31 -6.24
CA ARG A 220 -43.30 12.47 -5.20
C ARG A 220 -43.84 13.89 -5.24
N SER A 221 -44.73 14.16 -6.19
CA SER A 221 -45.81 15.18 -6.06
C SER A 221 -46.77 15.21 -7.25
N LEU A 222 -46.89 14.15 -8.06
CA LEU A 222 -47.87 14.07 -9.15
C LEU A 222 -48.38 12.62 -9.22
N ILE A 223 -49.13 12.26 -8.17
CA ILE A 223 -50.22 11.30 -8.30
C ILE A 223 -51.40 12.17 -8.67
N GLU A 224 -51.88 11.98 -9.89
CA GLU A 224 -53.13 12.47 -10.51
C GLU A 224 -52.83 13.08 -11.88
N ASN A 225 -53.30 12.35 -12.90
CA ASN A 225 -53.54 12.80 -14.25
C ASN A 225 -52.31 13.02 -15.16
N ARG A 226 -51.84 11.92 -15.76
CA ARG A 226 -51.54 11.84 -17.21
C ARG A 226 -51.05 10.45 -17.61
N THR A 227 -52.01 9.56 -17.82
CA THR A 227 -51.93 8.60 -18.92
C THR A 227 -51.96 9.40 -20.22
N GLU A 228 -51.11 9.05 -21.18
CA GLU A 228 -51.04 9.62 -22.54
C GLU A 228 -50.25 10.94 -22.66
N PHE A 229 -48.92 10.86 -22.61
CA PHE A 229 -48.07 11.42 -23.67
C PHE A 229 -46.59 11.08 -23.46
N ILE A 230 -45.85 10.94 -24.58
CA ILE A 230 -44.39 10.77 -24.70
C ILE A 230 -43.91 9.31 -24.64
N ALA A 231 -44.29 8.54 -25.65
CA ALA A 231 -43.37 7.57 -26.27
C ALA A 231 -42.49 8.34 -27.28
N CYS A 232 -41.40 8.93 -26.81
CA CYS A 232 -40.35 9.45 -27.68
C CYS A 232 -39.05 8.66 -27.43
N ASP A 233 -38.38 8.31 -28.52
CA ASP A 233 -37.38 7.25 -28.65
C ASP A 233 -36.21 7.33 -27.65
N ASN A 234 -36.35 6.59 -26.55
CA ASN A 234 -35.32 6.40 -25.51
C ASN A 234 -34.11 5.56 -26.01
N THR A 235 -34.18 5.02 -27.24
CA THR A 235 -33.17 4.12 -27.82
C THR A 235 -31.96 4.82 -28.44
N GLN A 236 -32.05 6.10 -28.83
CA GLN A 236 -30.89 6.83 -29.37
C GLN A 236 -30.05 7.48 -28.27
N PHE A 237 -30.67 7.96 -27.20
CA PHE A 237 -29.97 8.59 -26.07
C PHE A 237 -29.19 7.57 -25.22
N GLN A 238 -29.73 6.34 -25.04
CA GLN A 238 -28.98 5.24 -24.42
C GLN A 238 -27.75 4.82 -25.25
N LYS A 239 -27.78 4.98 -26.58
CA LYS A 239 -26.67 4.61 -27.45
C LYS A 239 -25.49 5.58 -27.38
N LEU A 240 -25.75 6.89 -27.20
CA LEU A 240 -24.69 7.88 -27.01
C LEU A 240 -24.03 7.75 -25.63
N LEU A 241 -24.81 7.55 -24.56
CA LEU A 241 -24.28 7.38 -23.19
C LEU A 241 -23.47 6.08 -23.02
N LEU A 242 -23.77 5.05 -23.80
CA LEU A 242 -22.98 3.82 -23.82
C LEU A 242 -21.66 3.97 -24.59
N GLN A 243 -21.52 4.87 -25.57
CA GLN A 243 -20.28 4.99 -26.34
C GLN A 243 -19.15 5.71 -25.59
N ASP A 244 -19.48 6.72 -24.78
CA ASP A 244 -18.44 7.49 -24.06
C ASP A 244 -17.92 6.77 -22.80
N SER A 245 -18.71 5.86 -22.22
CA SER A 245 -18.32 5.08 -21.03
C SER A 245 -17.34 3.93 -21.30
N PHE A 246 -17.17 3.49 -22.54
CA PHE A 246 -16.17 2.48 -22.90
C PHE A 246 -14.75 3.06 -23.06
N SER A 247 -14.62 4.32 -23.51
CA SER A 247 -13.32 4.98 -23.71
C SER A 247 -12.54 5.16 -22.40
N ASP A 248 -13.22 5.54 -21.32
CA ASP A 248 -12.55 5.79 -20.04
C ASP A 248 -12.16 4.49 -19.31
N LYS A 249 -12.90 3.41 -19.56
CA LYS A 249 -12.57 2.10 -19.00
C LYS A 249 -11.28 1.53 -19.61
N GLU A 250 -11.11 1.61 -20.93
CA GLU A 250 -9.86 1.19 -21.59
C GLU A 250 -8.64 2.01 -21.15
N LYS A 251 -8.78 3.34 -21.01
CA LYS A 251 -7.70 4.19 -20.52
C LYS A 251 -7.28 3.81 -19.10
N LYS A 252 -8.25 3.52 -18.22
CA LYS A 252 -8.00 3.13 -16.84
C LYS A 252 -7.35 1.74 -16.72
N GLU A 253 -7.76 0.78 -17.55
CA GLU A 253 -7.11 -0.54 -17.62
C GLU A 253 -5.67 -0.44 -18.12
N LYS A 254 -5.42 0.32 -19.19
CA LYS A 254 -4.06 0.55 -19.73
C LYS A 254 -3.13 1.23 -18.72
N GLN A 255 -3.67 2.10 -17.87
CA GLN A 255 -2.90 2.74 -16.80
C GLN A 255 -2.56 1.78 -15.65
N LYS A 256 -3.50 0.89 -15.26
CA LYS A 256 -3.24 -0.17 -14.29
C LYS A 256 -2.18 -1.14 -14.78
N GLU A 257 -2.24 -1.53 -16.05
CA GLU A 257 -1.26 -2.45 -16.66
C GLU A 257 0.16 -1.86 -16.64
N LYS A 258 0.30 -0.55 -16.93
CA LYS A 258 1.58 0.16 -16.78
C LYS A 258 2.10 0.19 -15.34
N GLN A 259 1.23 0.40 -14.35
CA GLN A 259 1.63 0.38 -12.94
C GLN A 259 2.07 -1.01 -12.48
N ILE A 260 1.37 -2.06 -12.91
CA ILE A 260 1.75 -3.44 -12.62
C ILE A 260 3.12 -3.74 -13.23
N HIS A 261 3.34 -3.38 -14.49
CA HIS A 261 4.63 -3.57 -15.17
C HIS A 261 5.79 -2.82 -14.50
N GLN A 262 5.54 -1.61 -13.99
CA GLN A 262 6.54 -0.87 -13.21
C GLN A 262 6.88 -1.57 -11.89
N ARG A 263 5.88 -2.05 -11.15
CA ARG A 263 6.10 -2.81 -9.91
C ARG A 263 6.83 -4.13 -10.16
N GLU A 264 6.54 -4.82 -11.26
CA GLU A 264 7.27 -6.04 -11.62
C GLU A 264 8.74 -5.74 -11.95
N ARG A 265 9.02 -4.67 -12.69
CA ARG A 265 10.40 -4.22 -12.95
C ARG A 265 11.15 -3.85 -11.68
N GLU A 266 10.51 -3.19 -10.72
CA GLU A 266 11.15 -2.86 -9.43
C GLU A 266 11.47 -4.12 -8.63
N ARG A 267 10.53 -5.06 -8.53
CA ARG A 267 10.76 -6.36 -7.88
C ARG A 267 11.88 -7.15 -8.56
N GLU A 268 12.02 -7.05 -9.88
CA GLU A 268 13.10 -7.71 -10.61
C GLU A 268 14.46 -7.09 -10.30
N ARG A 269 14.56 -5.75 -10.24
CA ARG A 269 15.79 -5.04 -9.80
C ARG A 269 16.16 -5.36 -8.36
N GLU A 270 15.19 -5.49 -7.47
CA GLU A 270 15.43 -5.81 -6.06
C GLU A 270 16.01 -7.23 -5.90
N ARG A 271 15.44 -8.21 -6.61
CA ARG A 271 15.99 -9.58 -6.68
C ARG A 271 17.39 -9.62 -7.30
N GLU A 272 17.71 -8.70 -8.20
CA GLU A 272 19.04 -8.61 -8.80
C GLU A 272 20.08 -8.10 -7.79
N ARG A 273 19.74 -7.05 -7.03
CA ARG A 273 20.58 -6.54 -5.92
C ARG A 273 20.80 -7.57 -4.83
N GLU A 274 19.78 -8.37 -4.51
CA GLU A 274 19.91 -9.43 -3.50
C GLU A 274 20.88 -10.53 -3.93
N ARG A 275 20.81 -10.96 -5.20
CA ARG A 275 21.79 -11.90 -5.78
C ARG A 275 23.20 -11.33 -5.85
N GLU A 276 23.35 -10.02 -5.99
CA GLU A 276 24.64 -9.35 -6.01
C GLU A 276 25.29 -9.36 -4.62
N ARG A 277 24.52 -9.03 -3.57
CA ARG A 277 24.97 -9.15 -2.17
C ARG A 277 25.34 -10.59 -1.79
N GLU A 278 24.61 -11.57 -2.30
CA GLU A 278 24.91 -12.98 -2.04
C GLU A 278 26.25 -13.41 -2.67
N ARG A 279 26.55 -12.96 -3.90
CA ARG A 279 27.85 -13.18 -4.55
C ARG A 279 28.99 -12.48 -3.82
N GLU A 280 28.74 -11.30 -3.26
CA GLU A 280 29.74 -10.56 -2.49
C GLU A 280 30.12 -11.30 -1.21
N ARG A 281 29.13 -11.81 -0.46
CA ARG A 281 29.37 -12.67 0.72
C ARG A 281 30.10 -13.97 0.37
N GLU A 282 29.83 -14.56 -0.80
CA GLU A 282 30.59 -15.74 -1.26
C GLU A 282 32.06 -15.39 -1.55
N ARG A 283 32.33 -14.25 -2.19
CA ARG A 283 33.70 -13.77 -2.46
C ARG A 283 34.47 -13.45 -1.17
N GLU A 284 33.82 -12.87 -0.16
CA GLU A 284 34.45 -12.63 1.14
C GLU A 284 34.84 -13.94 1.83
N LYS A 285 33.95 -14.93 1.84
CA LYS A 285 34.25 -16.27 2.39
C LYS A 285 35.38 -16.97 1.64
N GLU A 286 35.51 -16.77 0.33
CA GLU A 286 36.65 -17.29 -0.42
C GLU A 286 37.96 -16.58 -0.04
N LYS A 287 37.95 -15.25 0.10
CA LYS A 287 39.13 -14.48 0.53
C LYS A 287 39.60 -14.88 1.93
N GLU A 288 38.68 -15.11 2.88
CA GLU A 288 39.05 -15.60 4.21
C GLU A 288 39.72 -16.98 4.17
N LYS A 289 39.19 -17.90 3.36
CA LYS A 289 39.80 -19.23 3.16
C LYS A 289 41.16 -19.17 2.48
N GLU A 290 41.36 -18.24 1.55
CA GLU A 290 42.68 -18.03 0.94
C GLU A 290 43.70 -17.51 1.96
N LYS A 291 43.31 -16.55 2.81
CA LYS A 291 44.15 -16.09 3.93
C LYS A 291 44.45 -17.22 4.92
N GLU A 292 43.49 -18.08 5.22
CA GLU A 292 43.69 -19.24 6.08
C GLU A 292 44.69 -20.24 5.46
N LYS A 293 44.58 -20.51 4.15
CA LYS A 293 45.53 -21.35 3.41
C LYS A 293 46.93 -20.75 3.41
N GLU A 294 47.04 -19.43 3.25
CA GLU A 294 48.34 -18.73 3.29
C GLU A 294 48.99 -18.81 4.68
N LYS A 295 48.22 -18.56 5.75
CA LYS A 295 48.67 -18.74 7.13
C LYS A 295 49.13 -20.17 7.40
N ALA A 296 48.38 -21.17 6.93
CA ALA A 296 48.74 -22.58 7.08
C ALA A 296 50.02 -22.94 6.31
N LYS A 297 50.21 -22.40 5.09
CA LYS A 297 51.47 -22.57 4.34
C LYS A 297 52.67 -21.96 5.05
N ASN A 298 52.54 -20.73 5.53
CA ASN A 298 53.61 -20.04 6.25
C ASN A 298 53.95 -20.82 7.53
N TYR A 299 52.95 -21.27 8.28
CA TYR A 299 53.16 -22.09 9.47
C TYR A 299 53.90 -23.41 9.20
N VAL A 300 53.59 -24.09 8.09
CA VAL A 300 54.32 -25.31 7.68
C VAL A 300 55.78 -24.99 7.33
N LYS A 301 56.02 -23.84 6.67
CA LYS A 301 57.35 -23.38 6.30
C LYS A 301 58.19 -23.05 7.54
N ASP A 302 57.61 -22.33 8.51
CA ASP A 302 58.28 -21.99 9.78
C ASP A 302 58.64 -23.25 10.58
N LEU A 303 57.73 -24.23 10.63
CA LEU A 303 57.99 -25.53 11.27
C LEU A 303 59.09 -26.33 10.54
N GLU A 304 59.22 -26.18 9.23
CA GLU A 304 60.24 -26.84 8.44
C GLU A 304 61.63 -26.24 8.70
N GLU A 305 61.73 -24.93 8.85
CA GLU A 305 62.96 -24.24 9.27
C GLU A 305 63.37 -24.63 10.70
N LEU A 306 62.41 -24.71 11.64
CA LEU A 306 62.69 -25.17 13.00
C LEU A 306 63.19 -26.61 13.05
N LEU A 307 62.64 -27.49 12.21
CA LEU A 307 63.08 -28.88 12.13
C LEU A 307 64.53 -29.02 11.62
N GLN A 308 64.99 -28.09 10.76
CA GLN A 308 66.37 -28.05 10.31
C GLN A 308 67.33 -27.65 11.45
N LYS A 309 66.89 -26.77 12.37
CA LYS A 309 67.66 -26.34 13.54
C LYS A 309 67.70 -27.42 14.63
N GLU A 310 66.61 -28.15 14.83
CA GLU A 310 66.48 -29.16 15.90
C GLU A 310 65.92 -30.52 15.40
N PRO A 311 66.75 -31.36 14.72
CA PRO A 311 66.26 -32.59 14.09
C PRO A 311 65.79 -33.67 15.09
N ARG A 312 66.22 -33.60 16.36
CA ARG A 312 65.86 -34.59 17.40
C ARG A 312 64.54 -34.27 18.12
N ASN A 313 63.89 -33.13 17.82
CA ASN A 313 62.69 -32.71 18.51
C ASN A 313 61.41 -33.34 17.91
N ASN A 314 61.01 -34.48 18.47
CA ASN A 314 59.86 -35.28 17.98
C ASN A 314 58.51 -34.52 18.02
N GLN A 315 58.37 -33.51 18.90
CA GLN A 315 57.15 -32.70 18.96
C GLN A 315 56.96 -31.82 17.72
N ILE A 316 58.05 -31.28 17.15
CA ILE A 316 58.01 -30.44 15.94
C ILE A 316 57.58 -31.28 14.73
N PHE A 317 58.09 -32.53 14.63
CA PHE A 317 57.70 -33.45 13.58
C PHE A 317 56.20 -33.76 13.60
N GLN A 318 55.61 -34.03 14.77
CA GLN A 318 54.17 -34.27 14.89
C GLN A 318 53.34 -33.03 14.53
N LYS A 319 53.76 -31.82 14.93
CA LYS A 319 53.09 -30.56 14.56
C LYS A 319 53.11 -30.35 13.03
N LYS A 320 54.24 -30.60 12.38
CA LYS A 320 54.39 -30.51 10.91
C LYS A 320 53.48 -31.51 10.19
N LYS A 321 53.40 -32.75 10.67
CA LYS A 321 52.49 -33.78 10.12
C LYS A 321 51.02 -33.34 10.20
N LYS A 322 50.57 -32.90 11.38
CA LYS A 322 49.19 -32.39 11.58
C LYS A 322 48.88 -31.17 10.71
N ALA A 323 49.84 -30.25 10.55
CA ALA A 323 49.66 -29.08 9.69
C ALA A 323 49.53 -29.45 8.20
N LYS A 324 50.33 -30.42 7.72
CA LYS A 324 50.20 -30.97 6.35
C LYS A 324 48.85 -31.67 6.13
N GLU A 325 48.37 -32.43 7.11
CA GLU A 325 47.05 -33.07 7.05
C GLU A 325 45.92 -32.04 6.93
N ARG A 326 45.92 -30.99 7.76
CA ARG A 326 44.96 -29.87 7.66
C ARG A 326 45.00 -29.17 6.31
N MET A 327 46.20 -28.94 5.77
CA MET A 327 46.36 -28.35 4.43
C MET A 327 45.73 -29.20 3.33
N MET A 328 45.91 -30.53 3.37
CA MET A 328 45.25 -31.45 2.43
C MET A 328 43.73 -31.46 2.59
N GLU A 329 43.21 -31.37 3.81
CA GLU A 329 41.77 -31.32 4.07
C GLU A 329 41.12 -30.07 3.47
N ILE A 330 41.74 -28.90 3.65
CA ILE A 330 41.31 -27.63 3.02
C ILE A 330 41.28 -27.75 1.49
N GLU A 331 42.25 -28.44 0.90
CA GLU A 331 42.33 -28.64 -0.54
C GLU A 331 41.25 -29.60 -1.08
N LYS A 332 40.97 -30.68 -0.36
CA LYS A 332 39.84 -31.59 -0.66
C LYS A 332 38.51 -30.85 -0.62
N ASP A 333 38.29 -30.00 0.39
CA ASP A 333 37.08 -29.18 0.49
C ASP A 333 36.95 -28.17 -0.65
N ARG A 334 38.06 -27.57 -1.07
CA ARG A 334 38.08 -26.68 -2.25
C ARG A 334 37.67 -27.44 -3.51
N TYR A 335 38.15 -28.67 -3.70
CA TYR A 335 37.78 -29.50 -4.84
C TYR A 335 36.28 -29.85 -4.83
N LYS A 336 35.76 -30.34 -3.70
CA LYS A 336 34.33 -30.64 -3.53
C LYS A 336 33.44 -29.43 -3.82
N ARG A 337 33.81 -28.23 -3.37
CA ARG A 337 33.07 -26.99 -3.67
C ARG A 337 33.04 -26.67 -5.16
N LYS A 338 34.17 -26.81 -5.86
CA LYS A 338 34.24 -26.62 -7.32
C LYS A 338 33.36 -27.61 -8.09
N GLU A 339 33.27 -28.87 -7.64
CA GLU A 339 32.36 -29.85 -8.25
C GLU A 339 30.89 -29.47 -8.06
N ILE A 340 30.51 -29.08 -6.84
CA ILE A 340 29.15 -28.60 -6.52
C ILE A 340 28.80 -27.38 -7.38
N GLU A 341 29.72 -26.44 -7.54
CA GLU A 341 29.51 -25.25 -8.36
C GLU A 341 29.29 -25.60 -9.85
N LYS A 342 30.12 -26.49 -10.41
CA LYS A 342 29.93 -27.02 -11.77
C LYS A 342 28.58 -27.71 -11.93
N GLU A 343 28.12 -28.46 -10.93
CA GLU A 343 26.80 -29.11 -10.96
C GLU A 343 25.65 -28.09 -10.92
N LYS A 344 25.75 -27.06 -10.06
CA LYS A 344 24.80 -25.94 -9.99
C LYS A 344 24.73 -25.20 -11.33
N GLU A 345 25.86 -24.97 -11.99
CA GLU A 345 25.90 -24.31 -13.30
C GLU A 345 25.23 -25.17 -14.38
N LYS A 346 25.49 -26.48 -14.41
CA LYS A 346 24.80 -27.43 -15.30
C LYS A 346 23.29 -27.44 -15.06
N LYS A 347 22.83 -27.43 -13.80
CA LYS A 347 21.39 -27.33 -13.45
C LYS A 347 20.78 -26.02 -13.95
N LYS A 348 21.45 -24.87 -13.75
CA LYS A 348 21.01 -23.56 -14.26
C LYS A 348 20.91 -23.53 -15.79
N LYS A 349 21.87 -24.13 -16.52
CA LYS A 349 21.82 -24.25 -17.99
C LYS A 349 20.61 -25.08 -18.45
N LYS A 350 20.38 -26.25 -17.84
CA LYS A 350 19.21 -27.10 -18.12
C LYS A 350 17.88 -26.38 -17.85
N GLU A 351 17.78 -25.60 -16.77
CA GLU A 351 16.57 -24.83 -16.46
C GLU A 351 16.30 -23.71 -17.48
N LYS A 352 17.36 -22.98 -17.89
CA LYS A 352 17.26 -21.97 -18.95
C LYS A 352 16.79 -22.57 -20.28
N GLU A 353 17.29 -23.74 -20.66
CA GLU A 353 16.83 -24.46 -21.86
C GLU A 353 15.36 -24.90 -21.75
N LYS A 354 14.93 -25.42 -20.60
CA LYS A 354 13.52 -25.77 -20.36
C LYS A 354 12.61 -24.53 -20.47
N LYS A 355 13.01 -23.37 -19.94
CA LYS A 355 12.27 -22.10 -20.07
C LYS A 355 12.16 -21.67 -21.54
N LYS A 356 13.28 -21.70 -22.29
CA LYS A 356 13.28 -21.39 -23.74
C LYS A 356 12.37 -22.33 -24.54
N LYS A 357 12.34 -23.63 -24.23
CA LYS A 357 11.45 -24.60 -24.89
C LYS A 357 9.96 -24.27 -24.62
N LYS A 358 9.60 -24.01 -23.36
CA LYS A 358 8.23 -23.61 -22.98
C LYS A 358 7.79 -22.31 -23.64
N GLU A 359 8.69 -21.33 -23.78
CA GLU A 359 8.38 -20.06 -24.43
C GLU A 359 8.12 -20.23 -25.94
N LYS A 360 8.93 -21.02 -26.63
CA LYS A 360 8.71 -21.39 -28.04
C LYS A 360 7.38 -22.13 -28.25
N GLU A 361 6.98 -22.97 -27.31
CA GLU A 361 5.69 -23.68 -27.36
C GLU A 361 4.50 -22.72 -27.21
N LYS A 362 4.54 -21.82 -26.22
CA LYS A 362 3.52 -20.76 -26.05
C LYS A 362 3.42 -19.85 -27.27
N GLU A 363 4.54 -19.54 -27.92
CA GLU A 363 4.54 -18.75 -29.15
C GLU A 363 3.84 -19.48 -30.31
N LYS A 364 4.06 -20.79 -30.46
CA LYS A 364 3.36 -21.62 -31.44
C LYS A 364 1.85 -21.68 -31.17
N GLU A 365 1.42 -21.77 -29.92
CA GLU A 365 0.00 -21.73 -29.55
C GLU A 365 -0.65 -20.37 -29.89
N ARG A 366 0.02 -19.26 -29.56
CA ARG A 366 -0.45 -17.91 -29.92
C ARG A 366 -0.59 -17.74 -31.44
N LYS A 367 0.35 -18.26 -32.23
CA LYS A 367 0.26 -18.26 -33.70
C LYS A 367 -0.97 -19.04 -34.19
N LYS A 368 -1.21 -20.24 -33.67
CA LYS A 368 -2.41 -21.04 -33.99
C LYS A 368 -3.71 -20.34 -33.60
N GLU A 369 -3.76 -19.68 -32.44
CA GLU A 369 -4.95 -18.94 -31.99
C GLU A 369 -5.23 -17.73 -32.90
N ASN A 370 -4.19 -16.99 -33.27
CA ASN A 370 -4.30 -15.85 -34.19
C ASN A 370 -4.79 -16.28 -35.58
N GLU A 371 -4.34 -17.43 -36.10
CA GLU A 371 -4.86 -17.99 -37.35
C GLU A 371 -6.34 -18.36 -37.25
N LYS A 372 -6.78 -18.97 -36.14
CA LYS A 372 -8.20 -19.26 -35.88
C LYS A 372 -9.04 -17.98 -35.84
N LYS A 373 -8.55 -16.91 -35.19
CA LYS A 373 -9.22 -15.59 -35.16
C LYS A 373 -9.36 -15.00 -36.57
N LYS A 374 -8.28 -15.01 -37.36
CA LYS A 374 -8.31 -14.54 -38.76
C LYS A 374 -9.31 -15.34 -39.62
N LYS A 375 -9.41 -16.67 -39.45
CA LYS A 375 -10.41 -17.49 -40.15
C LYS A 375 -11.85 -17.09 -39.77
N LYS A 376 -12.13 -16.91 -38.48
CA LYS A 376 -13.46 -16.46 -38.00
C LYS A 376 -13.84 -15.07 -38.50
N GLU A 377 -12.87 -14.14 -38.59
CA GLU A 377 -13.12 -12.80 -39.16
C GLU A 377 -13.49 -12.87 -40.65
N LYS A 378 -12.75 -13.65 -41.44
CA LYS A 378 -13.07 -13.88 -42.86
C LYS A 378 -14.46 -14.49 -43.06
N GLU A 379 -14.89 -15.40 -42.20
CA GLU A 379 -16.26 -15.96 -42.24
C GLU A 379 -17.33 -14.90 -41.93
N LYS A 380 -17.12 -14.08 -40.89
CA LYS A 380 -18.03 -12.98 -40.55
C LYS A 380 -18.14 -11.96 -41.68
N GLU A 381 -17.05 -11.66 -42.38
CA GLU A 381 -17.09 -10.78 -43.57
C GLU A 381 -17.90 -11.39 -44.72
N LYS A 382 -17.68 -12.67 -45.05
CA LYS A 382 -18.48 -13.38 -46.05
C LYS A 382 -19.97 -13.38 -45.71
N GLU A 383 -20.32 -13.55 -44.43
CA GLU A 383 -21.72 -13.52 -43.98
C GLU A 383 -22.35 -12.11 -44.11
N LYS A 384 -21.60 -11.06 -43.74
CA LYS A 384 -22.00 -9.65 -43.95
C LYS A 384 -22.24 -9.37 -45.42
N GLU A 385 -21.39 -9.87 -46.31
CA GLU A 385 -21.53 -9.69 -47.77
C GLU A 385 -22.77 -10.42 -48.32
N LYS A 386 -23.02 -11.67 -47.89
CA LYS A 386 -24.25 -12.41 -48.22
C LYS A 386 -25.51 -11.66 -47.76
N LYS A 387 -25.50 -11.10 -46.55
CA LYS A 387 -26.61 -10.26 -46.02
C LYS A 387 -26.82 -8.99 -46.86
N LYS A 388 -25.74 -8.31 -47.28
CA LYS A 388 -25.80 -7.15 -48.19
C LYS A 388 -26.42 -7.53 -49.55
N LYS A 389 -26.00 -8.64 -50.16
CA LYS A 389 -26.57 -9.16 -51.43
C LYS A 389 -28.06 -9.49 -51.31
N LYS A 390 -28.49 -10.16 -50.23
CA LYS A 390 -29.92 -10.44 -49.95
C LYS A 390 -30.74 -9.15 -49.81
N LYS A 391 -30.23 -8.12 -49.10
CA LYS A 391 -30.89 -6.82 -48.98
C LYS A 391 -31.03 -6.12 -50.34
N LYS A 392 -30.00 -6.13 -51.19
CA LYS A 392 -30.06 -5.59 -52.56
C LYS A 392 -31.13 -6.29 -53.40
N LYS A 393 -31.20 -7.63 -53.37
CA LYS A 393 -32.25 -8.42 -54.07
C LYS A 393 -33.68 -8.09 -53.59
N ARG A 394 -33.89 -7.88 -52.29
CA ARG A 394 -35.21 -7.46 -51.76
C ARG A 394 -35.60 -6.07 -52.24
N LYS A 395 -34.65 -5.12 -52.28
CA LYS A 395 -34.89 -3.76 -52.78
C LYS A 395 -35.28 -3.74 -54.26
N THR A 396 -34.60 -4.53 -55.11
CA THR A 396 -34.94 -4.63 -56.54
C THR A 396 -36.29 -5.31 -56.77
N LYS A 397 -36.63 -6.37 -56.03
CA LYS A 397 -37.98 -6.97 -56.08
C LYS A 397 -39.07 -5.96 -55.70
N LYS A 398 -38.88 -5.18 -54.63
CA LYS A 398 -39.82 -4.11 -54.23
C LYS A 398 -39.97 -3.04 -55.32
N LYS A 399 -38.87 -2.60 -55.94
CA LYS A 399 -38.91 -1.65 -57.07
C LYS A 399 -39.68 -2.21 -58.27
N LYS A 400 -39.44 -3.47 -58.67
CA LYS A 400 -40.18 -4.13 -59.75
C LYS A 400 -41.68 -4.25 -59.43
N LYS A 401 -42.05 -4.59 -58.19
CA LYS A 401 -43.46 -4.69 -57.78
C LYS A 401 -44.16 -3.32 -57.85
N LYS A 402 -43.50 -2.24 -57.40
CA LYS A 402 -44.02 -0.87 -57.55
C LYS A 402 -44.23 -0.44 -59.01
N ARG A 403 -43.36 -0.89 -59.93
CA ARG A 403 -43.50 -0.59 -61.37
C ARG A 403 -44.61 -1.36 -62.07
N LYS A 404 -45.12 -2.44 -61.49
CA LYS A 404 -46.27 -3.19 -62.03
C LYS A 404 -47.63 -2.70 -61.51
N MET A 405 -47.62 -1.88 -60.46
CA MET A 405 -48.81 -1.28 -59.86
C MET A 405 -49.09 0.12 -60.39
N LYS A 406 -48.10 0.71 -61.06
CA LYS A 406 -48.27 1.84 -61.96
C LYS A 406 -48.41 1.27 -63.35
#